data_AF-A0A433TRH9-F1
#
_entry.id   AF-A0A433TRH9-F1
#
_cell.length_a   1.000
_cell.length_b   1.000
_cell.length_c   1.000
_cell.angle_alpha   90.00
_cell.angle_beta   90.00
_cell.angle_gamma   90.00
#
_symmetry.space_group_name_H-M   'P 1'
#
loop_
_entity.id
_entity.type
_entity.pdbx_description
1 polymer ?
#
loop_
_entity_poly.entity_id
_entity_poly.type
_entity_poly.pdbx_seq_one_letter_code
_entity_poly.pdbx_strand_id
1 'polypeptide(L)'
;MEAILDSAPQWFCHKKGLDWQESNGENQNTIRRDAILHLTSHLQTKDGVTVLDLACKVGACDVIQLLVTMDEVMAFKVGKHVRYDVTNMIPRTNGNLKGWITSGGTIVPRPSCLEWLLSKGERAAPVLDLQPFSEIEKAYGSLAAWSYGLILMLHIIYMTVFTWSGITLLGNSRNNPGEDGDDGPSYVTFIFCQIEPVIIVIYNIYSLVKLCCMGEMFITSKLAGGGFLSMLDSYLYVARGLLFAVLVIAWTVAYAEDYKYKDYFLAVALCLGWLYSIIYLRGFKFMNYFWRLIKIMVMRDVVKFLFVFLFVLLGFGFAFHVFFQASTSVVKLYPTPADTLFLMFNMLIGQDYVFETGDVEAGMSAADRSTLFLKILYVLYMILGTIVLLNLLIAMMNDSYHKTLKKQKVVWRIESVQLGIDIEKIFPKTFPIFSKVKVNKGYICPADRDRHVERWFIEVTPADGSRKVDMDEAEDALEEKVGLLGNKMAAMEHKLVEQSRALQANLDEVQTVLQRLEQAFTAKK
;
A
#
# COMPACT_ATOMS: atom_id res chain seq x y z
N MET A 1 35.10 -2.38 18.52
CA MET A 1 34.92 -1.22 17.60
C MET A 1 35.57 0.03 18.17
N GLU A 2 35.32 0.36 19.43
CA GLU A 2 35.97 1.49 20.13
C GLU A 2 37.49 1.48 20.01
N ALA A 3 38.16 0.36 20.31
CA ALA A 3 39.62 0.23 20.15
C ALA A 3 40.13 0.55 18.73
N ILE A 4 39.33 0.28 17.69
CA ILE A 4 39.67 0.60 16.29
C ILE A 4 39.49 2.11 16.06
N LEU A 5 38.45 2.71 16.60
CA LEU A 5 38.15 4.14 16.48
C LEU A 5 39.16 4.99 17.25
N ASP A 6 39.68 4.50 18.38
CA ASP A 6 40.75 5.15 19.15
C ASP A 6 42.10 5.08 18.42
N SER A 7 42.34 4.01 17.66
CA SER A 7 43.59 3.84 16.88
C SER A 7 43.53 4.52 15.50
N ALA A 8 42.34 4.93 15.05
CA ALA A 8 42.12 5.47 13.70
C ALA A 8 42.91 6.78 13.41
N PRO A 9 43.03 7.74 14.34
CA PRO A 9 43.78 8.98 14.09
C PRO A 9 45.26 8.74 13.79
N GLN A 10 45.90 7.83 14.55
CA GLN A 10 47.32 7.48 14.36
C GLN A 10 47.56 6.84 13.00
N TRP A 11 46.68 5.92 12.60
CA TRP A 11 46.74 5.30 11.28
C TRP A 11 46.56 6.33 10.15
N PHE A 12 45.60 7.25 10.31
CA PHE A 12 45.32 8.29 9.31
C PHE A 12 46.49 9.27 9.16
N CYS A 13 47.09 9.69 10.27
CA CYS A 13 48.32 10.48 10.32
C CYS A 13 49.45 9.82 9.56
N HIS A 14 49.74 8.55 9.86
CA HIS A 14 50.76 7.76 9.15
C HIS A 14 50.49 7.68 7.64
N LYS A 15 49.23 7.45 7.24
CA LYS A 15 48.84 7.35 5.83
C LYS A 15 48.93 8.70 5.08
N LYS A 16 48.73 9.82 5.77
CA LYS A 16 48.76 11.16 5.19
C LYS A 16 50.11 11.87 5.35
N GLY A 17 51.06 11.27 6.07
CA GLY A 17 52.35 11.89 6.39
C GLY A 17 52.23 13.07 7.35
N LEU A 18 51.22 13.06 8.23
CA LEU A 18 50.98 14.11 9.24
C LEU A 18 51.53 13.65 10.59
N ASP A 19 52.14 14.56 11.34
CA ASP A 19 52.68 14.25 12.66
C ASP A 19 51.62 14.44 13.76
N TRP A 20 51.30 13.37 14.49
CA TRP A 20 50.25 13.38 15.51
C TRP A 20 50.71 14.08 16.79
N GLN A 21 51.99 13.93 17.15
CA GLN A 21 52.55 14.40 18.43
C GLN A 21 52.81 15.91 18.47
N GLU A 22 53.01 16.57 17.33
CA GLU A 22 53.29 18.02 17.26
C GLU A 22 52.03 18.90 17.12
N SER A 23 50.84 18.30 17.10
CA SER A 23 49.59 19.02 16.81
C SER A 23 48.89 19.53 18.09
N ASN A 24 48.48 20.81 18.09
CA ASN A 24 47.66 21.42 19.16
C ASN A 24 46.34 20.66 19.37
N GLY A 25 45.72 20.76 20.57
CA GLY A 25 44.49 20.03 20.91
C GLY A 25 43.33 20.21 19.93
N GLU A 26 43.11 21.42 19.40
CA GLU A 26 42.07 21.71 18.39
C GLU A 26 42.39 21.07 17.02
N ASN A 27 43.68 20.97 16.69
CA ASN A 27 44.16 20.33 15.47
C ASN A 27 44.08 18.80 15.59
N GLN A 28 44.34 18.24 16.79
CA GLN A 28 44.14 16.81 17.10
C GLN A 28 42.67 16.39 16.97
N ASN A 29 41.72 17.17 17.47
CA ASN A 29 40.29 16.87 17.31
C ASN A 29 39.86 16.89 15.84
N THR A 30 40.39 17.83 15.07
CA THR A 30 40.11 17.91 13.63
C THR A 30 40.69 16.72 12.86
N ILE A 31 41.93 16.32 13.16
CA ILE A 31 42.56 15.13 12.57
C ILE A 31 41.81 13.86 12.98
N ARG A 32 41.40 13.74 14.24
CA ARG A 32 40.59 12.64 14.74
C ARG A 32 39.28 12.53 13.98
N ARG A 33 38.58 13.65 13.78
CA ARG A 33 37.35 13.71 12.98
C ARG A 33 37.59 13.24 11.55
N ASP A 34 38.60 13.80 10.87
CA ASP A 34 38.89 13.44 9.48
C ASP A 34 39.24 11.96 9.33
N ALA A 35 40.00 11.40 10.28
CA ALA A 35 40.34 9.99 10.31
C ALA A 35 39.08 9.11 10.44
N ILE A 36 38.20 9.43 11.39
CA ILE A 36 36.97 8.68 11.64
C ILE A 36 36.00 8.83 10.47
N LEU A 37 35.81 10.04 9.93
CA LEU A 37 34.98 10.26 8.73
C LEU A 37 35.55 9.53 7.52
N HIS A 38 36.88 9.51 7.37
CA HIS A 38 37.51 8.76 6.29
C HIS A 38 37.22 7.26 6.39
N LEU A 39 37.31 6.70 7.60
CA LEU A 39 37.03 5.28 7.85
C LEU A 39 35.55 4.92 7.70
N THR A 40 34.66 5.78 8.21
CA THR A 40 33.22 5.49 8.31
C THR A 40 32.45 5.82 7.04
N SER A 41 32.84 6.90 6.34
CA SER A 41 32.03 7.52 5.28
C SER A 41 32.74 7.65 3.92
N HIS A 42 34.07 7.54 3.85
CA HIS A 42 34.82 7.65 2.60
C HIS A 42 35.44 6.33 2.11
N LEU A 43 35.87 5.45 3.02
CA LEU A 43 36.41 4.13 2.68
C LEU A 43 35.30 3.22 2.17
N GLN A 44 35.48 2.71 0.96
CA GLN A 44 34.51 1.85 0.27
C GLN A 44 35.07 0.45 0.08
N THR A 45 34.19 -0.53 0.26
CA THR A 45 34.43 -1.92 -0.16
C THR A 45 34.40 -2.03 -1.69
N LYS A 46 34.81 -3.18 -2.24
CA LYS A 46 34.72 -3.46 -3.70
C LYS A 46 33.29 -3.31 -4.25
N ASP A 47 32.28 -3.47 -3.41
CA ASP A 47 30.86 -3.30 -3.73
C ASP A 47 30.38 -1.85 -3.65
N GLY A 48 31.28 -0.90 -3.35
CA GLY A 48 30.96 0.51 -3.20
C GLY A 48 30.18 0.83 -1.92
N VAL A 49 30.29 0.03 -0.85
CA VAL A 49 29.59 0.22 0.43
C VAL A 49 30.56 0.71 1.50
N THR A 50 30.20 1.76 2.26
CA THR A 50 30.98 2.30 3.39
C THR A 50 30.67 1.54 4.68
N VAL A 51 31.46 1.77 5.73
CA VAL A 51 31.20 1.13 7.04
C VAL A 51 29.83 1.54 7.59
N LEU A 52 29.46 2.82 7.45
CA LEU A 52 28.15 3.30 7.88
C LEU A 52 27.02 2.67 7.05
N ASP A 53 27.16 2.60 5.73
CA ASP A 53 26.17 1.93 4.87
C ASP A 53 26.06 0.44 5.17
N LEU A 54 27.17 -0.23 5.49
CA LEU A 54 27.16 -1.63 5.88
C LEU A 54 26.46 -1.84 7.23
N ALA A 55 26.68 -0.95 8.20
CA ALA A 55 25.97 -0.98 9.47
C ALA A 55 24.45 -0.81 9.27
N CYS A 56 24.03 0.17 8.45
CA CYS A 56 22.64 0.36 8.02
C CYS A 56 22.09 -0.88 7.30
N LYS A 57 22.85 -1.46 6.37
CA LYS A 57 22.48 -2.66 5.61
C LYS A 57 22.32 -3.89 6.50
N VAL A 58 23.09 -4.04 7.57
CA VAL A 58 22.94 -5.16 8.52
C VAL A 58 21.85 -4.89 9.55
N GLY A 59 21.55 -3.62 9.82
CA GLY A 59 20.65 -3.20 10.91
C GLY A 59 21.34 -3.30 12.28
N ALA A 60 22.65 -3.05 12.34
CA ALA A 60 23.44 -3.15 13.57
C ALA A 60 23.23 -1.90 14.45
N CYS A 61 22.14 -1.88 15.22
CA CYS A 61 21.68 -0.73 16.00
C CYS A 61 22.78 -0.14 16.90
N ASP A 62 23.48 -0.96 17.67
CA ASP A 62 24.51 -0.51 18.63
C ASP A 62 25.69 0.17 17.93
N VAL A 63 26.10 -0.35 16.76
CA VAL A 63 27.18 0.22 15.96
C VAL A 63 26.76 1.57 15.38
N ILE A 64 25.53 1.67 14.88
CA ILE A 64 24.99 2.91 14.32
C ILE A 64 24.87 3.95 15.43
N GLN A 65 24.33 3.57 16.60
CA GLN A 65 24.24 4.46 17.76
C GLN A 65 25.61 5.00 18.12
N LEU A 66 26.61 4.12 18.29
CA LEU A 66 27.98 4.53 18.60
C LEU A 66 28.52 5.54 17.58
N LEU A 67 28.41 5.26 16.29
CA LEU A 67 28.93 6.13 15.23
C LEU A 67 28.24 7.50 15.17
N VAL A 68 26.93 7.53 15.40
CA VAL A 68 26.12 8.75 15.24
C VAL A 68 26.18 9.64 16.48
N THR A 69 26.37 9.06 17.67
CA THR A 69 26.53 9.83 18.91
C THR A 69 27.96 10.30 19.17
N MET A 70 28.91 10.03 18.26
CA MET A 70 30.29 10.47 18.40
C MET A 70 30.40 12.00 18.39
N ASP A 71 30.80 12.54 19.54
CA ASP A 71 30.99 13.97 19.77
C ASP A 71 32.10 14.51 18.87
N GLU A 72 31.87 15.71 18.33
CA GLU A 72 32.74 16.41 17.38
C GLU A 72 33.04 15.66 16.07
N VAL A 73 32.35 14.54 15.79
CA VAL A 73 32.48 13.81 14.52
C VAL A 73 31.17 13.84 13.72
N MET A 74 30.12 13.26 14.29
CA MET A 74 28.79 13.18 13.70
C MET A 74 27.77 14.00 14.50
N ALA A 75 28.00 14.22 15.80
CA ALA A 75 27.17 15.04 16.67
C ALA A 75 27.97 16.22 17.23
N PHE A 76 27.44 17.43 17.10
CA PHE A 76 28.09 18.66 17.54
C PHE A 76 27.16 19.45 18.47
N LYS A 77 27.57 19.64 19.71
CA LYS A 77 26.80 20.40 20.70
C LYS A 77 27.01 21.90 20.47
N VAL A 78 25.92 22.62 20.18
CA VAL A 78 25.91 24.07 19.96
C VAL A 78 24.88 24.70 20.88
N GLY A 79 25.33 25.14 22.06
CA GLY A 79 24.44 25.64 23.10
C GLY A 79 23.46 24.57 23.58
N LYS A 80 22.16 24.82 23.37
CA LYS A 80 21.08 23.87 23.71
C LYS A 80 20.72 22.90 22.58
N HIS A 81 21.31 23.05 21.39
CA HIS A 81 21.01 22.21 20.22
C HIS A 81 22.16 21.27 19.91
N VAL A 82 21.85 20.14 19.30
CA VAL A 82 22.85 19.21 18.73
C VAL A 82 22.69 19.21 17.22
N ARG A 83 23.77 19.53 16.51
CA ARG A 83 23.87 19.42 15.06
C ARG A 83 24.37 18.04 14.69
N TYR A 84 23.61 17.30 13.90
CA TYR A 84 24.04 16.03 13.35
C TYR A 84 24.45 16.16 11.88
N ASP A 85 25.62 15.63 11.51
CA ASP A 85 26.05 15.54 10.11
C ASP A 85 25.23 14.47 9.38
N VAL A 86 24.46 14.88 8.38
CA VAL A 86 23.59 14.00 7.57
C VAL A 86 24.06 13.90 6.12
N THR A 87 25.29 14.30 5.82
CA THR A 87 25.81 14.46 4.45
C THR A 87 25.70 13.19 3.60
N ASN A 88 25.83 11.98 4.16
CA ASN A 88 25.69 10.72 3.40
C ASN A 88 24.48 9.87 3.82
N MET A 89 23.59 10.41 4.66
CA MET A 89 22.49 9.63 5.26
C MET A 89 21.24 9.55 4.38
N ILE A 90 20.90 10.64 3.68
CA ILE A 90 19.64 10.76 2.92
C ILE A 90 19.91 10.95 1.41
N PRO A 91 18.97 10.56 0.52
CA PRO A 91 19.15 10.65 -0.93
C PRO A 91 19.58 12.04 -1.44
N ARG A 92 19.06 13.11 -0.83
CA ARG A 92 19.39 14.50 -1.16
C ARG A 92 20.80 14.92 -0.80
N THR A 93 21.37 14.35 0.26
CA THR A 93 22.67 14.77 0.78
C THR A 93 23.79 13.94 0.18
N ASN A 94 23.55 12.66 -0.12
CA ASN A 94 24.52 11.69 -0.68
C ASN A 94 24.92 11.97 -2.15
N GLY A 95 24.57 13.13 -2.71
CA GLY A 95 24.95 13.52 -4.08
C GLY A 95 24.17 12.86 -5.21
N ASN A 96 23.30 11.88 -4.95
CA ASN A 96 22.46 11.20 -5.95
C ASN A 96 21.57 12.16 -6.76
N LEU A 97 21.17 13.28 -6.18
CA LEU A 97 20.29 14.26 -6.80
C LEU A 97 21.02 15.31 -7.65
N LYS A 98 22.36 15.28 -7.75
CA LYS A 98 23.16 16.21 -8.58
C LYS A 98 23.15 15.87 -10.09
N GLY A 99 22.33 14.93 -10.52
CA GLY A 99 22.39 14.31 -11.85
C GLY A 99 21.98 15.15 -13.07
N TRP A 100 21.72 16.46 -12.96
CA TRP A 100 21.23 17.24 -14.12
C TRP A 100 22.09 18.43 -14.58
N ILE A 101 23.10 18.90 -13.83
CA ILE A 101 23.81 20.16 -14.20
C ILE A 101 25.33 20.13 -13.94
N THR A 102 26.00 18.98 -13.92
CA THR A 102 27.47 18.96 -13.88
C THR A 102 28.04 18.08 -14.97
N SER A 103 28.61 18.75 -15.98
CA SER A 103 29.50 18.17 -16.98
C SER A 103 30.65 17.42 -16.31
N GLY A 104 30.91 16.18 -16.74
CA GLY A 104 32.23 15.57 -16.61
C GLY A 104 32.42 14.41 -15.62
N GLY A 105 31.38 13.68 -15.20
CA GLY A 105 31.57 12.45 -14.43
C GLY A 105 30.46 11.42 -14.63
N THR A 106 30.82 10.16 -14.81
CA THR A 106 29.90 9.03 -14.66
C THR A 106 29.45 8.96 -13.20
N ILE A 107 28.33 9.59 -12.89
CA ILE A 107 27.71 9.50 -11.56
C ILE A 107 27.13 8.09 -11.46
N VAL A 108 27.79 7.21 -10.70
CA VAL A 108 27.22 5.91 -10.32
C VAL A 108 26.18 6.20 -9.23
N PRO A 109 24.87 5.99 -9.48
CA PRO A 109 23.87 6.22 -8.44
C PRO A 109 24.14 5.27 -7.28
N ARG A 110 24.23 5.82 -6.06
CA ARG A 110 24.60 5.08 -4.84
C ARG A 110 23.47 5.19 -3.81
N PRO A 111 22.88 4.09 -3.34
CA PRO A 111 21.87 4.16 -2.27
C PRO A 111 22.42 4.85 -1.01
N SER A 112 21.60 5.67 -0.36
CA SER A 112 21.94 6.30 0.92
C SER A 112 21.86 5.31 2.08
N CYS A 113 22.45 5.64 3.24
CA CYS A 113 22.36 4.81 4.44
C CYS A 113 20.91 4.50 4.81
N LEU A 114 20.03 5.51 4.72
CA LEU A 114 18.61 5.34 4.99
C LEU A 114 17.96 4.31 4.07
N GLU A 115 18.27 4.32 2.77
CA GLU A 115 17.71 3.35 1.82
C GLU A 115 18.21 1.91 2.12
N TRP A 116 19.48 1.76 2.49
CA TRP A 116 20.00 0.48 2.97
C TRP A 116 19.32 0.00 4.23
N LEU A 117 19.02 0.90 5.17
CA LEU A 117 18.34 0.58 6.42
C LEU A 117 16.91 0.09 6.15
N LEU A 118 16.15 0.83 5.34
CA LEU A 118 14.75 0.49 5.02
C LEU A 118 14.61 -0.86 4.31
N SER A 119 15.63 -1.28 3.55
CA SER A 119 15.67 -2.60 2.90
C SER A 119 15.59 -3.80 3.87
N LYS A 120 15.80 -3.58 5.17
CA LYS A 120 15.78 -4.64 6.20
C LYS A 120 14.45 -4.80 6.92
N GLY A 121 13.43 -4.02 6.58
CA GLY A 121 12.09 -4.16 7.14
C GLY A 121 12.12 -3.99 8.67
N GLU A 122 11.54 -4.93 9.41
CA GLU A 122 11.31 -4.82 10.88
C GLU A 122 12.59 -4.47 11.68
N ARG A 123 13.79 -4.87 11.22
CA ARG A 123 15.07 -4.53 11.91
C ARG A 123 15.47 -3.06 11.82
N ALA A 124 14.84 -2.28 10.95
CA ALA A 124 15.08 -0.86 10.82
C ALA A 124 14.46 -0.04 11.97
N ALA A 125 13.38 -0.53 12.59
CA ALA A 125 12.62 0.25 13.59
C ALA A 125 13.46 0.74 14.79
N PRO A 126 14.27 -0.11 15.45
CA PRO A 126 15.10 0.36 16.56
C PRO A 126 16.10 1.45 16.16
N VAL A 127 16.60 1.39 14.93
CA VAL A 127 17.54 2.40 14.40
C VAL A 127 16.84 3.71 14.10
N LEU A 128 15.58 3.67 13.65
CA LEU A 128 14.75 4.86 13.43
C LEU A 128 14.42 5.61 14.72
N ASP A 129 14.48 4.96 15.88
CA ASP A 129 14.29 5.59 17.19
C ASP A 129 15.49 6.44 17.64
N LEU A 130 16.67 6.22 17.03
CA LEU A 130 17.90 6.96 17.33
C LEU A 130 17.88 8.36 16.69
N GLN A 131 18.54 9.33 17.33
CA GLN A 131 18.84 10.61 16.68
C GLN A 131 20.05 10.45 15.74
N PRO A 132 20.05 11.04 14.52
CA PRO A 132 19.04 11.93 13.93
C PRO A 132 17.96 11.20 13.12
N PHE A 133 17.97 9.86 13.06
CA PHE A 133 17.01 9.08 12.26
C PHE A 133 15.55 9.34 12.63
N SER A 134 15.25 9.59 13.91
CA SER A 134 13.89 9.93 14.35
C SER A 134 13.40 11.26 13.75
N GLU A 135 14.27 12.26 13.59
CA GLU A 135 13.90 13.52 12.93
C GLU A 135 13.80 13.35 11.41
N ILE A 136 14.66 12.52 10.83
CA ILE A 136 14.57 12.14 9.41
C ILE A 136 13.25 11.40 9.12
N GLU A 137 12.81 10.51 10.01
CA GLU A 137 11.52 9.83 9.91
C GLU A 137 10.36 10.85 9.91
N LYS A 138 10.36 11.81 10.84
CA LYS A 138 9.35 12.88 10.89
C LYS A 138 9.36 13.74 9.62
N ALA A 139 10.54 14.03 9.08
CA ALA A 139 10.72 14.79 7.84
C ALA A 139 10.04 14.10 6.66
N TYR A 140 10.41 12.85 6.40
CA TYR A 140 9.89 12.07 5.29
C TYR A 140 8.43 11.66 5.48
N GLY A 141 8.00 11.37 6.71
CA GLY A 141 6.60 11.07 6.98
C GLY A 141 5.67 12.26 6.75
N SER A 142 6.10 13.47 7.12
CA SER A 142 5.38 14.71 6.79
C SER A 142 5.34 14.96 5.29
N LEU A 143 6.49 14.79 4.61
CA LEU A 143 6.60 14.93 3.16
C LEU A 143 5.63 14.00 2.43
N ALA A 144 5.62 12.72 2.81
CA ALA A 144 4.73 11.72 2.23
C ALA A 144 3.27 12.11 2.45
N ALA A 145 2.85 12.38 3.68
CA ALA A 145 1.45 12.68 4.00
C ALA A 145 0.90 13.89 3.21
N TRP A 146 1.64 15.00 3.18
CA TRP A 146 1.18 16.21 2.46
C TRP A 146 1.21 16.03 0.95
N SER A 147 2.23 15.38 0.39
CA SER A 147 2.34 15.17 -1.06
C SER A 147 1.24 14.25 -1.57
N TYR A 148 1.01 13.13 -0.89
CA TYR A 148 -0.07 12.20 -1.23
C TYR A 148 -1.46 12.82 -1.00
N GLY A 149 -1.62 13.64 0.05
CA GLY A 149 -2.85 14.40 0.27
C GLY A 149 -3.15 15.38 -0.86
N LEU A 150 -2.15 16.12 -1.34
CA LEU A 150 -2.30 17.03 -2.47
C LEU A 150 -2.65 16.27 -3.76
N ILE A 151 -1.95 15.16 -4.05
CA ILE A 151 -2.22 14.33 -5.24
C ILE A 151 -3.64 13.74 -5.18
N LEU A 152 -4.07 13.24 -4.01
CA LEU A 152 -5.42 12.73 -3.81
C LEU A 152 -6.47 13.81 -4.09
N MET A 153 -6.28 15.01 -3.57
CA MET A 153 -7.21 16.13 -3.80
C MET A 153 -7.31 16.47 -5.28
N LEU A 154 -6.17 16.58 -5.98
CA LEU A 154 -6.14 16.84 -7.42
C LEU A 154 -6.85 15.73 -8.22
N HIS A 155 -6.61 14.47 -7.86
CA HIS A 155 -7.22 13.33 -8.52
C HIS A 155 -8.73 13.22 -8.25
N ILE A 156 -9.20 13.52 -7.03
CA ILE A 156 -10.65 13.56 -6.73
C ILE A 156 -11.34 14.66 -7.55
N ILE A 157 -10.71 15.84 -7.67
CA ILE A 157 -11.23 16.93 -8.51
C ILE A 157 -11.31 16.46 -9.96
N TYR A 158 -10.22 15.87 -10.49
CA TYR A 158 -10.19 15.31 -11.83
C TYR A 158 -11.28 14.27 -12.05
N MET A 159 -11.42 13.28 -11.15
CA MET A 159 -12.40 12.21 -11.26
C MET A 159 -13.83 12.73 -11.18
N THR A 160 -14.08 13.77 -10.38
CA THR A 160 -15.40 14.43 -10.32
C THR A 160 -15.72 15.10 -11.65
N VAL A 161 -14.78 15.83 -12.24
CA VAL A 161 -14.95 16.47 -13.56
C VAL A 161 -15.10 15.43 -14.67
N PHE A 162 -14.30 14.37 -14.66
CA PHE A 162 -14.38 13.27 -15.62
C PHE A 162 -15.71 12.52 -15.53
N THR A 163 -16.20 12.25 -14.32
CA THR A 163 -17.51 11.62 -14.07
C THR A 163 -18.63 12.52 -14.58
N TRP A 164 -18.60 13.81 -14.23
CA TRP A 164 -19.60 14.77 -14.70
C TRP A 164 -19.62 14.88 -16.23
N SER A 165 -18.45 15.09 -16.84
CA SER A 165 -18.31 15.24 -18.28
C SER A 165 -18.77 13.98 -19.03
N GLY A 166 -18.30 12.80 -18.63
CA GLY A 166 -18.69 11.54 -19.27
C GLY A 166 -20.19 11.26 -19.20
N ILE A 167 -20.82 11.47 -18.04
CA ILE A 167 -22.28 11.25 -17.90
C ILE A 167 -23.07 12.25 -18.73
N THR A 168 -22.67 13.53 -18.75
CA THR A 168 -23.34 14.55 -19.56
C THR A 168 -23.21 14.27 -21.05
N LEU A 169 -22.03 13.88 -21.55
CA LEU A 169 -21.82 13.51 -22.96
C LEU A 169 -22.72 12.35 -23.38
N LEU A 170 -22.78 11.28 -22.58
CA LEU A 170 -23.66 10.15 -22.87
C LEU A 170 -25.14 10.53 -22.77
N GLY A 171 -25.50 11.38 -21.81
CA GLY A 171 -26.85 11.92 -21.68
C GLY A 171 -27.28 12.71 -22.91
N ASN A 172 -26.40 13.58 -23.42
CA ASN A 172 -26.64 14.37 -24.63
C ASN A 172 -26.73 13.47 -25.86
N SER A 173 -25.78 12.55 -26.06
CA SER A 173 -25.78 11.61 -27.19
C SER A 173 -27.03 10.71 -27.20
N ARG A 174 -27.58 10.36 -26.02
CA ARG A 174 -28.83 9.61 -25.92
C ARG A 174 -30.06 10.44 -26.30
N ASN A 175 -30.10 11.71 -25.87
CA ASN A 175 -31.27 12.57 -26.07
C ASN A 175 -31.31 13.19 -27.47
N ASN A 176 -30.15 13.56 -28.01
CA ASN A 176 -29.99 14.22 -29.31
C ASN A 176 -28.95 13.47 -30.16
N PRO A 177 -29.31 12.31 -30.75
CA PRO A 177 -28.38 11.53 -31.56
C PRO A 177 -27.99 12.28 -32.84
N GLY A 178 -26.69 12.48 -33.07
CA GLY A 178 -26.14 13.11 -34.27
C GLY A 178 -26.00 14.64 -34.23
N GLU A 179 -26.46 15.29 -33.15
CA GLU A 179 -26.12 16.68 -32.84
C GLU A 179 -24.96 16.69 -31.83
N ASP A 180 -23.74 16.40 -32.30
CA ASP A 180 -22.53 16.65 -31.52
C ASP A 180 -22.27 18.16 -31.51
N GLY A 181 -23.05 18.86 -30.68
CA GLY A 181 -22.87 20.27 -30.43
C GLY A 181 -21.49 20.54 -29.85
N ASP A 182 -20.91 21.68 -30.24
CA ASP A 182 -19.65 22.21 -29.72
C ASP A 182 -19.84 22.69 -28.26
N ASP A 183 -20.14 21.73 -27.38
CA ASP A 183 -20.57 21.96 -26.02
C ASP A 183 -19.37 21.97 -25.07
N GLY A 184 -19.44 22.78 -24.01
CA GLY A 184 -18.40 22.86 -22.97
C GLY A 184 -17.89 21.50 -22.44
N PRO A 185 -18.76 20.48 -22.20
CA PRO A 185 -18.32 19.15 -21.77
C PRO A 185 -17.41 18.42 -22.78
N SER A 186 -17.60 18.63 -24.08
CA SER A 186 -16.77 18.01 -25.13
C SER A 186 -15.34 18.55 -25.07
N TYR A 187 -15.18 19.87 -24.92
CA TYR A 187 -13.88 20.50 -24.70
C TYR A 187 -13.18 20.01 -23.43
N VAL A 188 -13.94 19.85 -22.33
CA VAL A 188 -13.41 19.29 -21.08
C VAL A 188 -12.89 17.87 -21.30
N THR A 189 -13.62 17.03 -22.04
CA THR A 189 -13.21 15.66 -22.34
C THR A 189 -11.94 15.57 -23.22
N PHE A 190 -11.85 16.38 -24.28
CA PHE A 190 -10.71 16.30 -25.20
C PHE A 190 -9.45 17.02 -24.69
N ILE A 191 -9.59 18.03 -23.84
CA ILE A 191 -8.44 18.81 -23.32
C ILE A 191 -8.14 18.43 -21.88
N PHE A 192 -9.06 18.70 -20.96
CA PHE A 192 -8.81 18.57 -19.52
C PHE A 192 -8.66 17.11 -19.08
N CYS A 193 -9.55 16.23 -19.54
CA CYS A 193 -9.51 14.81 -19.17
C CYS A 193 -8.28 14.08 -19.73
N GLN A 194 -7.56 14.64 -20.71
CA GLN A 194 -6.33 14.03 -21.23
C GLN A 194 -5.08 14.38 -20.41
N ILE A 195 -5.15 15.39 -19.54
CA ILE A 195 -3.99 15.86 -18.78
C ILE A 195 -3.43 14.77 -17.85
N GLU A 196 -4.28 14.15 -17.02
CA GLU A 196 -3.82 13.12 -16.09
C GLU A 196 -3.30 11.85 -16.79
N PRO A 197 -3.99 11.26 -17.80
CA PRO A 197 -3.46 10.16 -18.60
C PRO A 197 -2.10 10.47 -19.23
N VAL A 198 -1.92 11.66 -19.80
CA VAL A 198 -0.65 12.07 -20.41
C VAL A 198 0.46 12.17 -19.36
N ILE A 199 0.19 12.76 -18.19
CA ILE A 199 1.15 12.82 -17.08
C ILE A 199 1.56 11.41 -16.64
N ILE A 200 0.59 10.50 -16.51
CA ILE A 200 0.84 9.10 -16.16
C ILE A 200 1.74 8.43 -17.20
N VAL A 201 1.44 8.57 -18.49
CA VAL A 201 2.24 7.96 -19.57
C VAL A 201 3.67 8.51 -19.57
N ILE A 202 3.85 9.83 -19.44
CA ILE A 202 5.17 10.47 -19.37
C ILE A 202 5.94 9.96 -18.14
N TYR A 203 5.29 9.88 -16.98
CA TYR A 203 5.90 9.34 -15.76
C TYR A 203 6.34 7.88 -15.94
N ASN A 204 5.53 7.05 -16.60
CA ASN A 204 5.87 5.66 -16.88
C ASN A 204 7.07 5.54 -17.82
N ILE A 205 7.11 6.35 -18.88
CA ILE A 205 8.27 6.41 -19.81
C ILE A 205 9.53 6.84 -19.04
N TYR A 206 9.43 7.88 -18.21
CA TYR A 206 10.53 8.33 -17.36
C TYR A 206 11.02 7.22 -16.43
N SER A 207 10.10 6.54 -15.74
CA SER A 207 10.41 5.42 -14.86
C SER A 207 11.10 4.27 -15.60
N LEU A 208 10.64 3.94 -16.82
CA LEU A 208 11.25 2.91 -17.67
C LEU A 208 12.66 3.30 -18.12
N VAL A 209 12.87 4.54 -18.59
CA VAL A 209 14.20 5.03 -18.98
C VAL A 209 15.14 5.03 -17.78
N LYS A 210 14.66 5.45 -16.61
CA LYS A 210 15.45 5.42 -15.37
C LYS A 210 15.83 3.99 -14.97
N LEU A 211 14.90 3.04 -15.11
CA LEU A 211 15.13 1.62 -14.83
C LEU A 211 16.16 1.00 -15.80
N CYS A 212 16.00 1.21 -17.10
CA CYS A 212 16.80 0.58 -18.15
C CYS A 212 18.15 1.28 -18.38
N CYS A 213 18.18 2.62 -18.43
CA CYS A 213 19.34 3.40 -18.86
C CYS A 213 20.15 3.97 -17.69
N MET A 214 19.54 4.21 -16.53
CA MET A 214 20.24 4.79 -15.36
C MET A 214 20.70 3.75 -14.32
N GLY A 215 20.57 2.45 -14.62
CA GLY A 215 21.07 1.38 -13.76
C GLY A 215 20.30 1.19 -12.46
N GLU A 216 19.13 1.81 -12.28
CA GLU A 216 18.30 1.61 -11.09
C GLU A 216 17.84 0.15 -10.95
N MET A 217 17.75 -0.62 -12.04
CA MET A 217 17.46 -2.06 -11.96
C MET A 217 18.48 -2.79 -11.08
N PHE A 218 19.77 -2.43 -11.18
CA PHE A 218 20.82 -3.01 -10.36
C PHE A 218 20.70 -2.59 -8.89
N ILE A 219 20.38 -1.31 -8.62
CA ILE A 219 20.20 -0.78 -7.27
C ILE A 219 18.97 -1.40 -6.61
N THR A 220 17.83 -1.38 -7.30
CA THR A 220 16.57 -1.96 -6.83
C THR A 220 16.71 -3.46 -6.66
N SER A 221 17.47 -4.18 -7.49
CA SER A 221 17.75 -5.60 -7.23
C SER A 221 18.60 -5.82 -5.97
N LYS A 222 19.58 -4.94 -5.70
CA LYS A 222 20.45 -5.00 -4.52
C LYS A 222 19.72 -4.62 -3.22
N LEU A 223 18.84 -3.63 -3.26
CA LEU A 223 17.97 -3.24 -2.14
C LEU A 223 16.80 -4.21 -1.97
N ALA A 224 16.36 -4.79 -3.10
CA ALA A 224 15.37 -5.84 -3.30
C ALA A 224 15.30 -6.81 -2.13
N GLY A 225 16.41 -7.51 -1.84
CA GLY A 225 16.60 -8.43 -0.71
C GLY A 225 15.60 -9.60 -0.64
N GLY A 226 14.30 -9.35 -0.65
CA GLY A 226 13.21 -10.26 -0.95
C GLY A 226 13.01 -10.34 -2.47
N GLY A 227 13.00 -11.57 -2.99
CA GLY A 227 12.99 -11.88 -4.41
C GLY A 227 11.79 -11.35 -5.21
N PHE A 228 11.59 -11.93 -6.40
CA PHE A 228 10.63 -11.57 -7.47
C PHE A 228 9.29 -10.92 -7.04
N LEU A 229 8.69 -11.32 -5.92
CA LEU A 229 7.43 -10.78 -5.37
C LEU A 229 7.48 -9.28 -5.02
N SER A 230 8.59 -8.78 -4.48
CA SER A 230 8.74 -7.35 -4.12
C SER A 230 8.78 -6.48 -5.37
N MET A 231 9.52 -6.94 -6.40
CA MET A 231 9.58 -6.30 -7.72
C MET A 231 8.21 -6.33 -8.42
N LEU A 232 7.46 -7.42 -8.28
CA LEU A 232 6.11 -7.53 -8.83
C LEU A 232 5.16 -6.47 -8.23
N ASP A 233 5.17 -6.23 -6.92
CA ASP A 233 4.27 -5.24 -6.30
C ASP A 233 4.58 -3.81 -6.77
N SER A 234 5.87 -3.48 -6.97
CA SER A 234 6.30 -2.21 -7.59
C SER A 234 5.85 -2.08 -9.05
N TYR A 235 5.96 -3.14 -9.85
CA TYR A 235 5.50 -3.13 -11.25
C TYR A 235 3.98 -3.05 -11.37
N LEU A 236 3.25 -3.73 -10.49
CA LEU A 236 1.79 -3.68 -10.45
C LEU A 236 1.27 -2.27 -10.13
N TYR A 237 2.00 -1.48 -9.34
CA TYR A 237 1.64 -0.08 -9.08
C TYR A 237 1.65 0.76 -10.37
N VAL A 238 2.74 0.66 -11.13
CA VAL A 238 2.97 1.31 -12.42
C VAL A 238 1.91 0.87 -13.44
N ALA A 239 1.67 -0.44 -13.54
CA ALA A 239 0.71 -1.02 -14.47
C ALA A 239 -0.75 -0.57 -14.21
N ARG A 240 -1.17 -0.39 -12.94
CA ARG A 240 -2.53 0.08 -12.61
C ARG A 240 -2.80 1.49 -13.13
N GLY A 241 -1.85 2.41 -12.96
CA GLY A 241 -1.97 3.77 -13.49
C GLY A 241 -2.01 3.77 -15.03
N LEU A 242 -1.17 2.96 -15.67
CA LEU A 242 -1.16 2.83 -17.14
C LEU A 242 -2.50 2.28 -17.66
N LEU A 243 -3.06 1.26 -17.00
CA LEU A 243 -4.37 0.70 -17.37
C LEU A 243 -5.47 1.77 -17.33
N PHE A 244 -5.50 2.58 -16.27
CA PHE A 244 -6.45 3.69 -16.15
C PHE A 244 -6.27 4.70 -17.29
N ALA A 245 -5.02 5.13 -17.55
CA ALA A 245 -4.72 6.08 -18.63
C ALA A 245 -5.16 5.55 -20.01
N VAL A 246 -4.89 4.28 -20.31
CA VAL A 246 -5.30 3.63 -21.57
C VAL A 246 -6.81 3.58 -21.71
N LEU A 247 -7.54 3.30 -20.63
CA LEU A 247 -9.01 3.24 -20.67
C LEU A 247 -9.65 4.60 -20.91
N VAL A 248 -9.11 5.69 -20.32
CA VAL A 248 -9.60 7.05 -20.58
C VAL A 248 -9.35 7.47 -22.03
N ILE A 249 -8.17 7.15 -22.56
CA ILE A 249 -7.83 7.41 -23.97
C ILE A 249 -8.73 6.56 -24.90
N ALA A 250 -8.91 5.28 -24.58
CA ALA A 250 -9.79 4.39 -25.36
C ALA A 250 -11.23 4.89 -25.37
N TRP A 251 -11.75 5.35 -24.23
CA TRP A 251 -13.08 5.94 -24.15
C TRP A 251 -13.20 7.21 -25.00
N THR A 252 -12.22 8.11 -24.96
CA THR A 252 -12.27 9.35 -25.75
C THR A 252 -12.19 9.11 -27.25
N VAL A 253 -11.38 8.14 -27.70
CA VAL A 253 -11.39 7.69 -29.09
C VAL A 253 -12.73 7.05 -29.46
N ALA A 254 -13.28 6.19 -28.60
CA ALA A 254 -14.58 5.56 -28.83
C ALA A 254 -15.73 6.58 -28.89
N TYR A 255 -15.64 7.67 -28.13
CA TYR A 255 -16.61 8.76 -28.20
C TYR A 255 -16.48 9.55 -29.52
N ALA A 256 -15.25 9.88 -29.94
CA ALA A 256 -14.99 10.62 -31.17
C ALA A 256 -15.46 9.89 -32.45
N GLU A 257 -15.35 8.56 -32.46
CA GLU A 257 -15.79 7.70 -33.58
C GLU A 257 -17.26 7.26 -33.47
N ASP A 258 -18.01 7.80 -32.50
CA ASP A 258 -19.39 7.38 -32.15
C ASP A 258 -19.56 5.86 -32.03
N TYR A 259 -18.60 5.20 -31.38
CA TYR A 259 -18.58 3.75 -31.27
C TYR A 259 -19.71 3.23 -30.37
N LYS A 260 -20.43 2.20 -30.86
CA LYS A 260 -21.61 1.63 -30.19
C LYS A 260 -21.40 1.25 -28.72
N TYR A 261 -20.20 0.81 -28.35
CA TYR A 261 -19.88 0.33 -26.99
C TYR A 261 -19.09 1.36 -26.16
N LYS A 262 -19.14 2.66 -26.52
CA LYS A 262 -18.45 3.74 -25.80
C LYS A 262 -18.84 3.85 -24.32
N ASP A 263 -20.07 3.48 -23.97
CA ASP A 263 -20.60 3.40 -22.61
C ASP A 263 -19.90 2.36 -21.73
N TYR A 264 -19.57 1.19 -22.28
CA TYR A 264 -18.81 0.16 -21.56
C TYR A 264 -17.41 0.64 -21.17
N PHE A 265 -16.71 1.30 -22.10
CA PHE A 265 -15.38 1.87 -21.81
C PHE A 265 -15.45 2.92 -20.70
N LEU A 266 -16.46 3.80 -20.73
CA LEU A 266 -16.65 4.81 -19.69
C LEU A 266 -16.93 4.18 -18.32
N ALA A 267 -17.84 3.21 -18.26
CA ALA A 267 -18.22 2.56 -17.01
C ALA A 267 -17.02 1.88 -16.34
N VAL A 268 -16.20 1.18 -17.13
CA VAL A 268 -14.98 0.53 -16.64
C VAL A 268 -13.92 1.55 -16.23
N ALA A 269 -13.72 2.61 -17.02
CA ALA A 269 -12.78 3.69 -16.70
C ALA A 269 -13.15 4.42 -15.41
N LEU A 270 -14.44 4.74 -15.20
CA LEU A 270 -14.94 5.37 -13.98
C LEU A 270 -14.76 4.46 -12.76
N CYS A 271 -15.16 3.19 -12.87
CA CYS A 271 -15.01 2.23 -11.78
C CYS A 271 -13.54 2.09 -11.37
N LEU A 272 -12.65 1.87 -12.35
CA LEU A 272 -11.22 1.74 -12.08
C LEU A 272 -10.58 3.05 -11.60
N GLY A 273 -10.99 4.21 -12.10
CA GLY A 273 -10.47 5.51 -11.65
C GLY A 273 -10.81 5.82 -10.20
N TRP A 274 -12.06 5.59 -9.78
CA TRP A 274 -12.46 5.75 -8.39
C TRP A 274 -11.78 4.74 -7.46
N LEU A 275 -11.58 3.50 -7.91
CA LEU A 275 -10.79 2.51 -7.15
C LEU A 275 -9.31 2.86 -7.10
N TYR A 276 -8.77 3.44 -8.17
CA TYR A 276 -7.38 3.89 -8.26
C TYR A 276 -7.08 5.00 -7.24
N SER A 277 -8.08 5.82 -6.87
CA SER A 277 -7.96 6.83 -5.79
C SER A 277 -7.47 6.25 -4.46
N ILE A 278 -7.77 4.98 -4.16
CA ILE A 278 -7.35 4.30 -2.91
C ILE A 278 -5.83 4.26 -2.79
N ILE A 279 -5.11 4.22 -3.92
CA ILE A 279 -3.65 4.19 -3.92
C ILE A 279 -3.06 5.44 -3.27
N TYR A 280 -3.70 6.60 -3.45
CA TYR A 280 -3.23 7.84 -2.87
C TYR A 280 -3.50 7.93 -1.36
N LEU A 281 -4.39 7.09 -0.82
CA LEU A 281 -4.63 7.00 0.62
C LEU A 281 -3.42 6.43 1.40
N ARG A 282 -2.44 5.86 0.69
CA ARG A 282 -1.22 5.29 1.30
C ARG A 282 -0.40 6.32 2.08
N GLY A 283 -0.50 7.62 1.78
CA GLY A 283 0.18 8.67 2.54
C GLY A 283 -0.40 8.93 3.92
N PHE A 284 -1.61 8.43 4.21
CA PHE A 284 -2.27 8.60 5.50
C PHE A 284 -2.14 7.34 6.33
N LYS A 285 -1.59 7.46 7.55
CA LYS A 285 -1.35 6.35 8.46
C LYS A 285 -2.56 5.46 8.69
N PHE A 286 -3.68 6.05 9.11
CA PHE A 286 -4.91 5.32 9.43
C PHE A 286 -5.44 4.55 8.21
N MET A 287 -5.49 5.20 7.04
CA MET A 287 -5.99 4.57 5.82
C MET A 287 -5.03 3.51 5.28
N ASN A 288 -3.71 3.70 5.42
CA ASN A 288 -2.72 2.70 5.03
C ASN A 288 -2.85 1.43 5.89
N TYR A 289 -3.03 1.56 7.21
CA TYR A 289 -3.31 0.43 8.10
C TYR A 289 -4.54 -0.34 7.64
N PHE A 290 -5.65 0.35 7.46
CA PHE A 290 -6.90 -0.24 7.03
C PHE A 290 -6.77 -0.96 5.68
N TRP A 291 -6.20 -0.29 4.68
CA TRP A 291 -5.98 -0.89 3.36
C TRP A 291 -5.09 -2.12 3.41
N ARG A 292 -4.00 -2.08 4.20
CA ARG A 292 -3.11 -3.24 4.35
C ARG A 292 -3.82 -4.42 5.04
N LEU A 293 -4.63 -4.16 6.06
CA LEU A 293 -5.44 -5.20 6.71
C LEU A 293 -6.31 -5.89 5.65
N ILE A 294 -7.06 -5.11 4.87
CA ILE A 294 -7.89 -5.63 3.78
C ILE A 294 -7.05 -6.42 2.78
N LYS A 295 -5.93 -5.86 2.27
CA LYS A 295 -5.06 -6.54 1.28
C LYS A 295 -4.61 -7.90 1.80
N ILE A 296 -4.14 -7.99 3.04
CA ILE A 296 -3.63 -9.22 3.63
C ILE A 296 -4.76 -10.23 3.85
N MET A 297 -5.89 -9.80 4.42
CA MET A 297 -7.04 -10.67 4.68
C MET A 297 -7.63 -11.20 3.36
N VAL A 298 -7.77 -10.36 2.35
CA VAL A 298 -8.28 -10.76 1.03
C VAL A 298 -7.32 -11.75 0.36
N MET A 299 -6.03 -11.41 0.26
CA MET A 299 -5.07 -12.25 -0.48
C MET A 299 -4.74 -13.57 0.25
N ARG A 300 -4.67 -13.56 1.58
CA ARG A 300 -4.29 -14.75 2.36
C ARG A 300 -5.46 -15.68 2.65
N ASP A 301 -6.64 -15.11 2.91
CA ASP A 301 -7.78 -15.86 3.47
C ASP A 301 -8.91 -15.93 2.45
N VAL A 302 -9.38 -14.79 1.93
CA VAL A 302 -10.53 -14.75 0.99
C VAL A 302 -10.22 -15.46 -0.33
N VAL A 303 -9.02 -15.31 -0.90
CA VAL A 303 -8.67 -16.00 -2.17
C VAL A 303 -8.68 -17.52 -2.01
N LYS A 304 -8.18 -18.05 -0.89
CA LYS A 304 -8.20 -19.50 -0.62
C LYS A 304 -9.62 -20.00 -0.42
N PHE A 305 -10.42 -19.23 0.30
CA PHE A 305 -11.86 -19.48 0.44
C PHE A 305 -12.55 -19.48 -0.93
N LEU A 306 -12.31 -18.46 -1.76
CA LEU A 306 -12.92 -18.32 -3.09
C LEU A 306 -12.57 -19.51 -3.98
N PHE A 307 -11.35 -20.03 -3.87
CA PHE A 307 -10.93 -21.23 -4.60
C PHE A 307 -11.73 -22.48 -4.20
N VAL A 308 -11.91 -22.73 -2.90
CA VAL A 308 -12.73 -23.86 -2.41
C VAL A 308 -14.20 -23.64 -2.77
N PHE A 309 -14.70 -22.42 -2.56
CA PHE A 309 -16.06 -22.03 -2.88
C PHE A 309 -16.35 -22.21 -4.37
N LEU A 310 -15.42 -21.88 -5.26
CA LEU A 310 -15.60 -22.05 -6.71
C LEU A 310 -15.92 -23.51 -7.08
N PHE A 311 -15.26 -24.50 -6.46
CA PHE A 311 -15.58 -25.91 -6.72
C PHE A 311 -16.97 -26.30 -6.22
N VAL A 312 -17.38 -25.77 -5.07
CA VAL A 312 -18.74 -25.98 -4.54
C VAL A 312 -19.78 -25.34 -5.44
N LEU A 313 -19.57 -24.08 -5.83
CA LEU A 313 -20.45 -23.34 -6.74
C LEU A 313 -20.60 -24.07 -8.07
N LEU A 314 -19.50 -24.52 -8.68
CA LEU A 314 -19.55 -25.25 -9.94
C LEU A 314 -20.23 -26.61 -9.79
N GLY A 315 -19.90 -27.38 -8.75
CA GLY A 315 -20.47 -28.70 -8.50
C GLY A 315 -21.98 -28.67 -8.30
N PHE A 316 -22.46 -27.77 -7.42
CA PHE A 316 -23.89 -27.61 -7.17
C PHE A 316 -24.57 -26.89 -8.33
N GLY A 317 -23.97 -25.84 -8.91
CA GLY A 317 -24.57 -25.09 -10.00
C GLY A 317 -24.79 -25.92 -11.27
N PHE A 318 -23.84 -26.78 -11.65
CA PHE A 318 -24.06 -27.70 -12.77
C PHE A 318 -25.09 -28.79 -12.42
N ALA A 319 -25.12 -29.29 -11.18
CA ALA A 319 -26.16 -30.22 -10.76
C ALA A 319 -27.56 -29.59 -10.87
N PHE A 320 -27.75 -28.37 -10.36
CA PHE A 320 -29.00 -27.61 -10.49
C PHE A 320 -29.36 -27.38 -11.95
N HIS A 321 -28.40 -27.01 -12.80
CA HIS A 321 -28.66 -26.76 -14.20
C HIS A 321 -29.15 -28.04 -14.92
N VAL A 322 -28.58 -29.21 -14.61
CA VAL A 322 -29.07 -30.50 -15.13
C VAL A 322 -30.52 -30.78 -14.69
N PHE A 323 -30.88 -30.43 -13.46
CA PHE A 323 -32.27 -30.56 -13.02
C PHE A 323 -33.21 -29.60 -13.74
N PHE A 324 -32.77 -28.37 -14.01
CA PHE A 324 -33.57 -27.39 -14.75
C PHE A 324 -33.88 -27.85 -16.16
N GLN A 325 -32.96 -28.54 -16.84
CA GLN A 325 -33.18 -29.14 -18.18
C GLN A 325 -34.35 -30.12 -18.25
N ALA A 326 -34.83 -30.63 -17.11
CA ALA A 326 -35.98 -31.52 -17.05
C ALA A 326 -37.32 -30.83 -17.37
N SER A 327 -37.41 -29.51 -17.18
CA SER A 327 -38.64 -28.75 -17.35
C SER A 327 -38.49 -27.66 -18.40
N THR A 328 -39.34 -27.70 -19.41
CA THR A 328 -39.40 -26.67 -20.45
C THR A 328 -39.75 -25.28 -19.91
N SER A 329 -40.41 -25.20 -18.76
CA SER A 329 -40.75 -23.93 -18.12
C SER A 329 -39.54 -23.36 -17.40
N VAL A 330 -38.79 -24.18 -16.65
CA VAL A 330 -37.63 -23.72 -15.86
C VAL A 330 -36.43 -23.37 -16.75
N VAL A 331 -36.20 -24.10 -17.84
CA VAL A 331 -35.14 -23.76 -18.83
C VAL A 331 -35.36 -22.38 -19.45
N LYS A 332 -36.61 -21.91 -19.59
CA LYS A 332 -36.88 -20.56 -20.10
C LYS A 332 -36.44 -19.46 -19.14
N LEU A 333 -36.47 -19.72 -17.83
CA LEU A 333 -35.99 -18.79 -16.80
C LEU A 333 -34.47 -18.79 -16.71
N TYR A 334 -33.84 -19.96 -16.79
CA TYR A 334 -32.39 -20.14 -16.67
C TYR A 334 -31.83 -20.92 -17.86
N PRO A 335 -31.72 -20.31 -19.04
CA PRO A 335 -31.38 -21.01 -20.28
C PRO A 335 -29.93 -21.47 -20.32
N THR A 336 -29.01 -20.75 -19.68
CA THR A 336 -27.59 -21.09 -19.69
C THR A 336 -27.09 -21.56 -18.33
N PRO A 337 -26.02 -22.39 -18.30
CA PRO A 337 -25.35 -22.74 -17.05
C PRO A 337 -24.83 -21.50 -16.30
N ALA A 338 -24.46 -20.43 -17.02
CA ALA A 338 -24.01 -19.18 -16.42
C ALA A 338 -25.13 -18.50 -15.61
N ASP A 339 -26.36 -18.49 -16.13
CA ASP A 339 -27.53 -17.94 -15.42
C ASP A 339 -27.81 -18.74 -14.14
N THR A 340 -27.66 -20.07 -14.20
CA THR A 340 -27.83 -20.94 -13.03
C THR A 340 -26.71 -20.75 -12.01
N LEU A 341 -25.47 -20.59 -12.45
CA LEU A 341 -24.34 -20.28 -11.57
C LEU A 341 -24.49 -18.91 -10.90
N PHE A 342 -24.98 -17.91 -11.62
CA PHE A 342 -25.28 -16.58 -11.07
C PHE A 342 -26.40 -16.64 -10.02
N LEU A 343 -27.47 -17.39 -10.32
CA LEU A 343 -28.55 -17.68 -9.38
C LEU A 343 -28.01 -18.35 -8.10
N MET A 344 -27.17 -19.39 -8.23
CA MET A 344 -26.56 -20.09 -7.08
C MET A 344 -25.65 -19.19 -6.25
N PHE A 345 -24.91 -18.30 -6.90
CA PHE A 345 -24.09 -17.29 -6.22
C PHE A 345 -24.94 -16.31 -5.43
N ASN A 346 -26.03 -15.78 -6.01
CA ASN A 346 -26.95 -14.87 -5.31
C ASN A 346 -27.62 -15.54 -4.11
N MET A 347 -27.96 -16.83 -4.24
CA MET A 347 -28.48 -17.64 -3.13
C MET A 347 -27.48 -17.76 -1.97
N LEU A 348 -26.19 -17.93 -2.25
CA LEU A 348 -25.17 -18.01 -1.19
C LEU A 348 -25.08 -16.71 -0.37
N ILE A 349 -25.13 -15.56 -1.06
CA ILE A 349 -25.08 -14.23 -0.43
C ILE A 349 -26.41 -13.92 0.30
N GLY A 350 -27.47 -14.68 0.02
CA GLY A 350 -28.80 -14.49 0.60
C GLY A 350 -29.59 -13.36 -0.07
N GLN A 351 -29.26 -13.01 -1.32
CA GLN A 351 -29.99 -12.00 -2.10
C GLN A 351 -31.16 -12.57 -2.90
N ASP A 352 -31.22 -13.89 -3.07
CA ASP A 352 -32.24 -14.56 -3.88
C ASP A 352 -32.54 -15.95 -3.30
N TYR A 353 -33.75 -16.45 -3.55
CA TYR A 353 -34.21 -17.76 -3.12
C TYR A 353 -34.97 -18.43 -4.27
N VAL A 354 -34.42 -19.53 -4.79
CA VAL A 354 -34.99 -20.25 -5.96
C VAL A 354 -36.45 -20.70 -5.81
N PHE A 355 -36.93 -20.84 -4.57
CA PHE A 355 -38.27 -21.31 -4.26
C PHE A 355 -39.22 -20.21 -3.77
N GLU A 356 -38.80 -18.94 -3.75
CA GLU A 356 -39.63 -17.84 -3.21
C GLU A 356 -40.81 -17.49 -4.13
N THR A 357 -40.57 -17.35 -5.44
CA THR A 357 -41.64 -17.08 -6.42
C THR A 357 -42.48 -18.31 -6.79
N GLY A 358 -42.05 -19.52 -6.41
CA GLY A 358 -42.76 -20.77 -6.74
C GLY A 358 -42.68 -21.19 -8.22
N ASP A 359 -42.04 -20.39 -9.09
CA ASP A 359 -41.93 -20.65 -10.53
C ASP A 359 -41.23 -21.97 -10.84
N VAL A 360 -40.18 -22.30 -10.06
CA VAL A 360 -39.46 -23.56 -10.21
C VAL A 360 -40.31 -24.75 -9.75
N GLU A 361 -41.17 -24.57 -8.75
CA GLU A 361 -42.05 -25.64 -8.27
C GLU A 361 -43.20 -25.91 -9.25
N ALA A 362 -43.82 -24.86 -9.77
CA ALA A 362 -44.81 -24.96 -10.82
C ALA A 362 -44.22 -25.56 -12.11
N GLY A 363 -43.01 -25.14 -12.49
CA GLY A 363 -42.31 -25.65 -13.67
C GLY A 363 -41.93 -27.12 -13.57
N MET A 364 -41.47 -27.59 -12.40
CA MET A 364 -41.12 -28.99 -12.19
C MET A 364 -42.35 -29.90 -12.08
N SER A 365 -43.42 -29.41 -11.44
CA SER A 365 -44.73 -30.08 -11.40
C SER A 365 -45.29 -30.30 -12.81
N ALA A 366 -45.20 -29.30 -13.69
CA ALA A 366 -45.62 -29.41 -15.09
C ALA A 366 -44.81 -30.45 -15.89
N ALA A 367 -43.61 -30.81 -15.44
CA ALA A 367 -42.76 -31.85 -16.04
C ALA A 367 -42.90 -33.22 -15.36
N ASP A 368 -43.92 -33.40 -14.49
CA ASP A 368 -44.16 -34.60 -13.69
C ASP A 368 -42.94 -35.01 -12.84
N ARG A 369 -42.19 -34.02 -12.35
CA ARG A 369 -41.01 -34.23 -11.49
C ARG A 369 -41.20 -33.66 -10.10
N SER A 370 -40.84 -34.47 -9.10
CA SER A 370 -40.82 -34.04 -7.71
C SER A 370 -39.71 -33.01 -7.45
N THR A 371 -40.04 -31.92 -6.77
CA THR A 371 -39.09 -30.89 -6.32
C THR A 371 -38.30 -31.30 -5.08
N LEU A 372 -38.65 -32.42 -4.45
CA LEU A 372 -38.08 -32.83 -3.17
C LEU A 372 -36.56 -32.99 -3.22
N PHE A 373 -36.04 -33.63 -4.28
CA PHE A 373 -34.59 -33.78 -4.46
C PHE A 373 -33.88 -32.43 -4.61
N LEU A 374 -34.46 -31.50 -5.35
CA LEU A 374 -33.93 -30.16 -5.55
C LEU A 374 -33.92 -29.36 -4.24
N LYS A 375 -34.98 -29.49 -3.42
CA LYS A 375 -35.08 -28.89 -2.08
C LYS A 375 -34.00 -29.45 -1.13
N ILE A 376 -33.73 -30.76 -1.17
CA ILE A 376 -32.64 -31.37 -0.39
C ILE A 376 -31.27 -30.84 -0.85
N LEU A 377 -31.03 -30.79 -2.17
CA LEU A 377 -29.77 -30.31 -2.73
C LEU A 377 -29.54 -28.83 -2.37
N TYR A 378 -30.59 -28.02 -2.37
CA TYR A 378 -30.58 -26.64 -1.91
C TYR A 378 -30.18 -26.53 -0.42
N VAL A 379 -30.82 -27.29 0.47
CA VAL A 379 -30.48 -27.27 1.90
C VAL A 379 -29.03 -27.70 2.12
N LEU A 380 -28.56 -28.74 1.41
CA LEU A 380 -27.17 -29.18 1.47
C LEU A 380 -26.20 -28.09 1.01
N TYR A 381 -26.53 -27.39 -0.09
CA TYR A 381 -25.76 -26.25 -0.58
C TYR A 381 -25.69 -25.11 0.44
N MET A 382 -26.81 -24.77 1.10
CA MET A 382 -26.85 -23.70 2.10
C MET A 382 -26.07 -24.05 3.38
N ILE A 383 -26.16 -25.30 3.86
CA ILE A 383 -25.39 -25.74 5.03
C ILE A 383 -23.89 -25.72 4.71
N LEU A 384 -23.49 -26.28 3.57
CA LEU A 384 -22.08 -26.37 3.19
C LEU A 384 -21.51 -24.98 2.82
N GLY A 385 -22.27 -24.20 2.06
CA GLY A 385 -21.92 -22.86 1.59
C GLY A 385 -21.91 -21.80 2.68
N THR A 386 -23.03 -21.63 3.37
CA THR A 386 -23.22 -20.51 4.30
C THR A 386 -22.70 -20.84 5.70
N ILE A 387 -22.86 -22.07 6.20
CA ILE A 387 -22.52 -22.38 7.59
C ILE A 387 -21.06 -22.85 7.71
N VAL A 388 -20.59 -23.74 6.84
CA VAL A 388 -19.22 -24.27 6.99
C VAL A 388 -18.19 -23.30 6.42
N LEU A 389 -18.37 -22.88 5.16
CA LEU A 389 -17.35 -22.10 4.47
C LEU A 389 -17.25 -20.65 4.99
N LEU A 390 -18.37 -20.00 5.30
CA LEU A 390 -18.34 -18.63 5.84
C LEU A 390 -17.76 -18.60 7.26
N ASN A 391 -18.11 -19.54 8.14
CA ASN A 391 -17.56 -19.61 9.49
C ASN A 391 -16.05 -19.87 9.50
N LEU A 392 -15.55 -20.69 8.56
CA LEU A 392 -14.11 -20.90 8.39
C LEU A 392 -13.41 -19.65 7.85
N LEU A 393 -14.02 -18.93 6.91
CA LEU A 393 -13.46 -17.67 6.38
C LEU A 393 -13.30 -16.64 7.50
N ILE A 394 -14.35 -16.46 8.31
CA ILE A 394 -14.34 -15.49 9.39
C ILE A 394 -13.30 -15.86 10.46
N ALA A 395 -13.22 -17.14 10.84
CA ALA A 395 -12.21 -17.63 11.78
C ALA A 395 -10.77 -17.38 11.30
N MET A 396 -10.50 -17.65 10.01
CA MET A 396 -9.20 -17.35 9.41
C MET A 396 -8.92 -15.85 9.37
N MET A 397 -9.89 -15.03 8.96
CA MET A 397 -9.78 -13.57 8.91
C MET A 397 -9.49 -12.96 10.29
N ASN A 398 -10.07 -13.50 11.37
CA ASN A 398 -9.87 -12.99 12.72
C ASN A 398 -8.43 -13.20 13.23
N ASP A 399 -7.90 -14.42 13.13
CA ASP A 399 -6.50 -14.73 13.50
C ASP A 399 -5.51 -13.91 12.67
N SER A 400 -5.81 -13.80 11.37
CA SER A 400 -5.11 -12.97 10.40
C SER A 400 -5.05 -11.49 10.77
N TYR A 401 -6.17 -10.93 11.21
CA TYR A 401 -6.32 -9.53 11.61
C TYR A 401 -5.45 -9.22 12.83
N HIS A 402 -5.56 -10.01 13.90
CA HIS A 402 -4.78 -9.81 15.13
C HIS A 402 -3.27 -9.94 14.91
N LYS A 403 -2.82 -10.90 14.09
CA LYS A 403 -1.40 -11.05 13.75
C LYS A 403 -0.87 -9.85 12.96
N THR A 404 -1.70 -9.30 12.08
CA THR A 404 -1.30 -8.18 11.22
C THR A 404 -1.21 -6.89 12.03
N LEU A 405 -2.21 -6.57 12.85
CA LEU A 405 -2.25 -5.37 13.69
C LEU A 405 -0.97 -5.17 14.49
N LYS A 406 -0.47 -6.23 15.17
CA LYS A 406 0.74 -6.17 16.01
C LYS A 406 1.99 -5.70 15.25
N LYS A 407 2.06 -5.93 13.93
CA LYS A 407 3.22 -5.61 13.10
C LYS A 407 3.04 -4.30 12.30
N GLN A 408 1.83 -3.78 12.22
CA GLN A 408 1.53 -2.67 11.31
C GLN A 408 2.24 -1.37 11.70
N LYS A 409 2.41 -1.09 12.99
CA LYS A 409 3.11 0.12 13.47
C LYS A 409 4.53 0.23 12.91
N VAL A 410 5.31 -0.82 13.08
CA VAL A 410 6.69 -0.90 12.56
C VAL A 410 6.71 -0.80 11.04
N VAL A 411 5.85 -1.56 10.35
CA VAL A 411 5.81 -1.59 8.89
C VAL A 411 5.43 -0.22 8.30
N TRP A 412 4.47 0.47 8.91
CA TRP A 412 4.07 1.80 8.46
C TRP A 412 5.17 2.84 8.61
N ARG A 413 5.91 2.84 9.72
CA ARG A 413 7.03 3.77 9.91
C ARG A 413 8.02 3.66 8.76
N ILE A 414 8.39 2.43 8.41
CA ILE A 414 9.30 2.12 7.31
C ILE A 414 8.71 2.56 5.97
N GLU A 415 7.46 2.18 5.68
CA GLU A 415 6.83 2.54 4.42
C GLU A 415 6.60 4.03 4.25
N SER A 416 6.24 4.75 5.31
CA SER A 416 6.05 6.20 5.31
C SER A 416 7.34 6.91 4.88
N VAL A 417 8.48 6.48 5.42
CA VAL A 417 9.79 7.01 5.02
C VAL A 417 10.12 6.63 3.58
N GLN A 418 9.86 5.38 3.16
CA GLN A 418 10.07 4.93 1.79
C GLN A 418 9.26 5.77 0.79
N LEU A 419 7.96 6.01 1.07
CA LEU A 419 7.11 6.86 0.25
C LEU A 419 7.65 8.29 0.15
N GLY A 420 8.18 8.84 1.25
CA GLY A 420 8.80 10.15 1.28
C GLY A 420 10.07 10.23 0.41
N ILE A 421 10.93 9.21 0.47
CA ILE A 421 12.14 9.09 -0.37
C ILE A 421 11.74 9.01 -1.85
N ASP A 422 10.75 8.19 -2.18
CA ASP A 422 10.28 8.03 -3.56
C ASP A 422 9.75 9.35 -4.12
N ILE A 423 8.97 10.10 -3.33
CA ILE A 423 8.50 11.45 -3.69
C ILE A 423 9.65 12.44 -3.86
N GLU A 424 10.64 12.43 -2.96
CA GLU A 424 11.80 13.33 -3.04
C GLU A 424 12.61 13.08 -4.32
N LYS A 425 12.78 11.81 -4.72
CA LYS A 425 13.49 11.45 -5.95
C LYS A 425 12.78 11.93 -7.21
N ILE A 426 11.45 11.90 -7.22
CA ILE A 426 10.65 12.33 -8.37
C ILE A 426 10.55 13.86 -8.41
N PHE A 427 10.28 14.49 -7.26
CA PHE A 427 10.08 15.93 -7.13
C PHE A 427 10.95 16.51 -6.01
N PRO A 428 12.25 16.80 -6.25
CA PRO A 428 13.19 17.22 -5.21
C PRO A 428 12.80 18.52 -4.49
N LYS A 429 11.97 19.36 -5.13
CA LYS A 429 11.47 20.62 -4.57
C LYS A 429 10.36 20.42 -3.53
N THR A 430 9.73 19.25 -3.42
CA THR A 430 8.65 19.00 -2.45
C THR A 430 9.19 18.85 -1.02
N PHE A 431 10.40 18.29 -0.85
CA PHE A 431 11.02 18.12 0.46
C PHE A 431 11.08 19.42 1.28
N PRO A 432 11.66 20.54 0.80
CA PRO A 432 11.72 21.77 1.59
C PRO A 432 10.35 22.43 1.83
N ILE A 433 9.33 22.11 1.02
CA ILE A 433 7.98 22.68 1.14
C ILE A 433 7.15 21.92 2.19
N PHE A 434 7.22 20.58 2.19
CA PHE A 434 6.34 19.73 2.99
C PHE A 434 7.02 19.04 4.19
N SER A 435 8.35 19.06 4.27
CA SER A 435 9.07 18.56 5.44
C SER A 435 8.91 19.52 6.62
N LYS A 436 8.55 18.96 7.78
CA LYS A 436 8.57 19.70 9.07
C LYS A 436 9.98 19.97 9.58
N VAL A 437 10.97 19.19 9.12
CA VAL A 437 12.37 19.29 9.55
C VAL A 437 13.20 19.94 8.46
N LYS A 438 13.95 20.98 8.84
CA LYS A 438 14.86 21.67 7.92
C LYS A 438 16.20 20.95 7.89
N VAL A 439 16.65 20.63 6.68
CA VAL A 439 18.01 20.13 6.44
C VAL A 439 18.81 21.31 5.90
N ASN A 440 19.78 21.76 6.69
CA ASN A 440 20.57 22.95 6.39
C ASN A 440 21.89 22.55 5.71
N LYS A 441 22.37 23.40 4.80
CA LYS A 441 23.71 23.28 4.22
C LYS A 441 24.57 24.43 4.72
N GLY A 442 25.74 24.11 5.26
CA GLY A 442 26.67 25.12 5.76
C GLY A 442 27.82 24.51 6.56
N TYR A 443 28.45 25.33 7.40
CA TYR A 443 29.57 24.91 8.24
C TYR A 443 29.06 24.38 9.58
N ILE A 444 29.37 23.12 9.91
CA ILE A 444 28.91 22.48 11.14
C ILE A 444 29.74 22.95 12.33
N CYS A 445 31.07 23.01 12.16
CA CYS A 445 32.03 23.48 13.17
C CYS A 445 32.99 24.56 12.61
N PRO A 446 33.77 25.22 13.48
CA PRO A 446 34.75 26.24 13.06
C PRO A 446 35.78 25.73 12.04
N ALA A 447 36.32 24.52 12.24
CA ALA A 447 37.30 23.93 11.32
C ALA A 447 36.74 23.73 9.89
N ASP A 448 35.44 23.44 9.74
CA ASP A 448 34.79 23.36 8.44
C ASP A 448 34.71 24.73 7.76
N ARG A 449 34.49 25.80 8.55
CA ARG A 449 34.48 27.19 8.06
C ARG A 449 35.86 27.60 7.58
N ASP A 450 36.90 27.32 8.35
CA ASP A 450 38.28 27.69 8.00
C ASP A 450 38.72 27.00 6.71
N ARG A 451 38.35 25.73 6.56
CA ARG A 451 38.64 24.92 5.35
C ARG A 451 37.65 25.14 4.20
N HIS A 452 36.64 25.99 4.38
CA HIS A 452 35.59 26.26 3.40
C HIS A 452 34.87 24.96 2.91
N VAL A 453 34.64 24.01 3.81
CA VAL A 453 33.94 22.74 3.54
C VAL A 453 32.50 22.81 4.03
N GLU A 454 31.55 22.96 3.12
CA GLU A 454 30.12 22.91 3.45
C GLU A 454 29.61 21.47 3.58
N ARG A 455 28.82 21.22 4.63
CA ARG A 455 28.18 19.93 4.93
C ARG A 455 26.69 20.10 5.16
N TRP A 456 25.96 19.00 5.10
CA TRP A 456 24.52 18.98 5.40
C TRP A 456 24.30 18.55 6.85
N PHE A 457 23.49 19.30 7.59
CA PHE A 457 23.21 19.00 8.98
C PHE A 457 21.75 19.23 9.37
N ILE A 458 21.32 18.52 10.41
CA ILE A 458 20.03 18.71 11.08
C ILE A 458 20.30 19.24 12.49
N GLU A 459 19.62 20.31 12.85
CA GLU A 459 19.62 20.84 14.22
C GLU A 459 18.49 20.19 15.00
N VAL A 460 18.86 19.48 16.07
CA VAL A 460 17.92 18.83 16.97
C VAL A 460 18.01 19.51 18.32
N THR A 461 16.90 20.02 18.81
CA THR A 461 16.78 20.38 20.22
C THR A 461 16.56 19.08 20.98
N PRO A 462 17.38 18.74 21.99
CA PRO A 462 17.12 17.61 22.87
C PRO A 462 15.68 17.73 23.37
N ALA A 463 14.84 16.75 23.04
CA ALA A 463 13.45 16.76 23.47
C ALA A 463 13.42 16.64 24.99
N ASP A 464 12.72 17.56 25.65
CA ASP A 464 12.20 17.34 26.99
C ASP A 464 11.27 16.12 26.89
N GLY A 465 11.44 15.12 27.75
CA GLY A 465 10.82 13.78 27.60
C GLY A 465 9.29 13.79 27.48
N SER A 466 8.63 14.89 27.86
CA SER A 466 7.19 15.14 27.81
C SER A 466 6.58 15.02 26.41
N ARG A 467 7.23 15.55 25.37
CA ARG A 467 6.62 15.62 24.01
C ARG A 467 6.56 14.28 23.28
N LYS A 468 7.38 13.31 23.67
CA LYS A 468 7.36 11.94 23.11
C LYS A 468 6.21 11.15 23.74
N VAL A 469 5.99 11.32 25.04
CA VAL A 469 4.88 10.74 25.81
C VAL A 469 3.52 11.17 25.24
N ASP A 470 3.30 12.47 24.98
CA ASP A 470 2.01 12.96 24.44
C ASP A 470 1.66 12.36 23.07
N MET A 471 2.67 12.10 22.23
CA MET A 471 2.47 11.54 20.90
C MET A 471 2.25 10.03 20.96
N ASP A 472 2.94 9.33 21.85
CA ASP A 472 2.74 7.91 22.12
C ASP A 472 1.35 7.67 22.75
N GLU A 473 0.89 8.51 23.68
CA GLU A 473 -0.46 8.45 24.26
C GLU A 473 -1.57 8.68 23.23
N ALA A 474 -1.41 9.66 22.33
CA ALA A 474 -2.35 9.89 21.24
C ALA A 474 -2.38 8.73 20.23
N GLU A 475 -1.24 8.05 20.06
CA GLU A 475 -1.11 6.87 19.20
C GLU A 475 -1.79 5.65 19.81
N ASP A 476 -1.59 5.42 21.11
CA ASP A 476 -2.20 4.34 21.88
C ASP A 476 -3.73 4.52 21.97
N ALA A 477 -4.22 5.76 22.12
CA ALA A 477 -5.65 6.05 22.08
C ALA A 477 -6.29 5.77 20.70
N LEU A 478 -5.54 5.94 19.61
CA LEU A 478 -6.00 5.56 18.27
C LEU A 478 -6.01 4.04 18.10
N GLU A 479 -5.01 3.34 18.62
CA GLU A 479 -4.98 1.87 18.64
C GLU A 479 -6.12 1.29 19.47
N GLU A 480 -6.42 1.88 20.63
CA GLU A 480 -7.58 1.51 21.44
C GLU A 480 -8.87 1.68 20.65
N LYS A 481 -9.04 2.80 19.93
CA LYS A 481 -10.24 3.01 19.07
C LYS A 481 -10.35 1.99 17.94
N VAL A 482 -9.24 1.63 17.29
CA VAL A 482 -9.22 0.61 16.23
C VAL A 482 -9.50 -0.77 16.82
N GLY A 483 -8.90 -1.10 17.97
CA GLY A 483 -9.16 -2.33 18.71
C GLY A 483 -10.61 -2.41 19.20
N LEU A 484 -11.19 -1.30 19.67
CA LEU A 484 -12.60 -1.20 20.04
C LEU A 484 -13.51 -1.40 18.82
N LEU A 485 -13.13 -0.87 17.65
CA LEU A 485 -13.85 -1.11 16.40
C LEU A 485 -13.81 -2.61 16.02
N GLY A 486 -12.63 -3.23 16.14
CA GLY A 486 -12.44 -4.66 15.94
C GLY A 486 -13.27 -5.51 16.91
N ASN A 487 -13.27 -5.15 18.19
CA ASN A 487 -14.08 -5.82 19.23
C ASN A 487 -15.59 -5.63 18.98
N LYS A 488 -16.01 -4.45 18.51
CA LYS A 488 -17.41 -4.20 18.12
C LYS A 488 -17.81 -5.02 16.89
N MET A 489 -16.91 -5.19 15.93
CA MET A 489 -17.13 -6.10 14.79
C MET A 489 -17.22 -7.55 15.25
N ALA A 490 -16.34 -8.01 16.15
CA ALA A 490 -16.42 -9.36 16.72
C ALA A 490 -17.69 -9.58 17.58
N ALA A 491 -18.16 -8.56 18.29
CA ALA A 491 -19.43 -8.63 19.02
C ALA A 491 -20.65 -8.64 18.07
N MET A 492 -20.58 -7.91 16.96
CA MET A 492 -21.58 -7.96 15.89
C MET A 492 -21.59 -9.33 15.22
N GLU A 493 -20.43 -9.94 15.03
CA GLU A 493 -20.25 -11.29 14.51
C GLU A 493 -20.85 -12.34 15.47
N HIS A 494 -20.58 -12.23 16.78
CA HIS A 494 -21.22 -13.10 17.77
C HIS A 494 -22.75 -12.99 17.72
N LYS A 495 -23.28 -11.76 17.61
CA LYS A 495 -24.72 -11.54 17.41
C LYS A 495 -25.24 -12.16 16.11
N LEU A 496 -24.48 -12.09 15.03
CA LEU A 496 -24.86 -12.67 13.73
C LEU A 496 -24.90 -14.20 13.81
N VAL A 497 -23.91 -14.82 14.47
CA VAL A 497 -23.86 -16.27 14.71
C VAL A 497 -24.98 -16.71 15.65
N GLU A 498 -25.30 -15.92 16.67
CA GLU A 498 -26.39 -16.17 17.61
C GLU A 498 -27.76 -16.08 16.92
N GLN A 499 -27.95 -15.08 16.04
CA GLN A 499 -29.13 -15.01 15.17
C GLN A 499 -29.21 -16.19 14.22
N SER A 500 -28.09 -16.61 13.62
CA SER A 500 -28.05 -17.80 12.76
C SER A 500 -28.43 -19.08 13.52
N ARG A 501 -27.98 -19.24 14.77
CA ARG A 501 -28.35 -20.39 15.62
C ARG A 501 -29.82 -20.35 16.04
N ALA A 502 -30.35 -19.16 16.36
CA ALA A 502 -31.76 -18.99 16.66
C ALA A 502 -32.65 -19.31 15.45
N LEU A 503 -32.21 -18.92 14.24
CA LEU A 503 -32.91 -19.27 13.00
C LEU A 503 -32.93 -20.79 12.78
N GLN A 504 -31.82 -21.49 13.07
CA GLN A 504 -31.74 -22.94 13.01
C GLN A 504 -32.69 -23.63 14.01
N ALA A 505 -32.73 -23.16 15.25
CA ALA A 505 -33.62 -23.72 16.27
C ALA A 505 -35.10 -23.57 15.89
N ASN A 506 -35.48 -22.42 15.32
CA ASN A 506 -36.84 -22.20 14.83
C ASN A 506 -37.19 -23.11 13.64
N LEU A 507 -36.21 -23.42 12.78
CA LEU A 507 -36.38 -24.32 11.65
C LEU A 507 -36.62 -25.78 12.10
N ASP A 508 -35.88 -26.22 13.12
CA ASP A 508 -36.08 -27.54 13.75
C ASP A 508 -37.46 -27.64 14.43
N GLU A 509 -37.91 -26.57 15.08
CA GLU A 509 -39.23 -26.52 15.70
C GLU A 509 -40.36 -26.59 14.64
N VAL A 510 -40.22 -25.88 13.52
CA VAL A 510 -41.16 -25.97 12.39
C VAL A 510 -41.17 -27.37 11.77
N GLN A 511 -40.01 -28.02 11.61
CA GLN A 511 -39.93 -29.39 11.13
C GLN A 511 -40.64 -30.38 12.05
N THR A 512 -40.47 -30.26 13.37
CA THR A 512 -41.15 -31.15 14.33
C THR A 512 -42.67 -30.94 14.34
N VAL A 513 -43.15 -29.71 14.16
CA VAL A 513 -44.60 -29.43 14.02
C VAL A 513 -45.15 -30.03 12.72
N LEU A 514 -44.43 -29.91 11.61
CA LEU A 514 -44.82 -30.51 10.33
C LEU A 514 -44.88 -32.05 10.43
N GLN A 515 -43.91 -32.69 11.07
CA GLN A 515 -43.93 -34.14 11.31
C GLN A 515 -45.12 -34.57 12.19
N ARG A 516 -45.46 -33.80 13.22
CA ARG A 516 -46.64 -34.09 14.06
C ARG A 516 -47.95 -33.96 13.29
N LEU A 517 -48.06 -32.97 12.40
CA LEU A 517 -49.22 -32.81 11.53
C LEU A 517 -49.34 -33.96 10.53
N GLU A 518 -48.24 -34.37 9.91
CA GLU A 518 -48.21 -35.50 8.98
C GLU A 518 -48.60 -36.84 9.65
N GLN A 519 -48.15 -37.07 10.88
CA GLN A 519 -48.57 -38.21 11.72
C GLN A 519 -50.06 -38.14 12.10
N ALA A 520 -50.59 -36.95 12.39
CA ALA A 520 -52.00 -36.76 12.71
C ALA A 520 -52.92 -36.98 11.50
N PHE A 521 -52.44 -36.65 10.29
CA PHE A 521 -53.18 -36.90 9.04
C PHE A 521 -53.15 -38.37 8.61
N THR A 522 -52.04 -39.07 8.83
CA THR A 522 -51.92 -40.51 8.52
C THR A 522 -52.68 -41.41 9.50
N ALA A 523 -52.85 -40.99 10.76
CA ALA A 523 -53.67 -41.72 11.75
C ALA A 523 -55.20 -41.56 11.56
N LYS A 524 -55.64 -40.64 10.68
CA LYS A 524 -57.06 -40.37 10.39
C LYS A 524 -57.57 -41.04 9.11
N LYS A 525 -56.74 -41.86 8.47
CA LYS A 525 -57.05 -42.67 7.30
C LYS A 525 -57.02 -44.14 7.71
#